data_AF-A0AAW8LU20-F1
#
_entry.id   AF-A0AAW8LU20-F1
#
_cell.length_a   1.000
_cell.length_b   1.000
_cell.length_c   1.000
_cell.angle_alpha   90.00
_cell.angle_beta   90.00
_cell.angle_gamma   90.00
#
_symmetry.space_group_name_H-M   'P 1'
#
loop_
_entity.id
_entity.type
_entity.pdbx_description
1 polymer ?
#
loop_
_entity_poly.entity_id
_entity_poly.type
_entity_poly.pdbx_seq_one_letter_code
_entity_poly.pdbx_strand_id
1 'polypeptide(L)' 'MTIRVFDLPATMETIHHETLQRALGLLSDVVEAELDDTAVASVARFYMSAFDQWERSKEWRGKVFPCRD' A
#
# COMPACT_ATOMS: atom_id res chain seq x y z
N MET A 1 -30.57 -15.25 2.91
CA MET A 1 -29.30 -15.19 3.67
C MET A 1 -28.30 -14.49 2.77
N THR A 2 -28.06 -13.19 2.99
CA THR A 2 -27.19 -12.38 2.12
C THR A 2 -25.73 -12.67 2.45
N ILE A 3 -25.04 -13.37 1.56
CA ILE A 3 -23.59 -13.56 1.66
C ILE A 3 -22.95 -12.19 1.50
N ARG A 4 -22.24 -11.71 2.53
CA ARG A 4 -21.38 -10.54 2.39
C ARG A 4 -20.20 -10.96 1.53
N VAL A 5 -20.22 -10.58 0.26
CA VAL A 5 -19.06 -10.69 -0.60
C VAL A 5 -18.05 -9.68 -0.07
N PHE A 6 -17.08 -10.15 0.70
CA PHE A 6 -15.94 -9.32 1.06
C PHE A 6 -15.15 -9.06 -0.21
N ASP A 7 -15.10 -7.80 -0.64
CA ASP A 7 -14.20 -7.35 -1.71
C ASP A 7 -12.78 -7.30 -1.13
N LEU A 8 -12.22 -8.51 -0.97
CA LEU A 8 -10.87 -8.73 -0.47
C LEU A 8 -9.83 -8.02 -1.35
N PRO A 9 -9.94 -8.01 -2.70
CA PRO A 9 -9.07 -7.19 -3.55
C PRO A 9 -9.10 -5.70 -3.21
N ALA A 10 -10.28 -5.08 -3.11
CA ALA A 10 -10.37 -3.67 -2.73
C ALA A 10 -9.79 -3.40 -1.34
N THR A 11 -10.05 -4.30 -0.38
CA THR A 11 -9.50 -4.19 0.98
C THR A 11 -7.97 -4.24 0.99
N MET A 12 -7.37 -5.17 0.25
CA MET A 12 -5.91 -5.27 0.13
C MET A 12 -5.32 -4.00 -0.50
N GLU A 13 -5.94 -3.47 -1.55
CA GLU A 13 -5.48 -2.24 -2.18
C GLU A 13 -5.54 -1.05 -1.21
N THR A 14 -6.62 -0.91 -0.44
CA THR A 14 -6.74 0.14 0.58
C THR A 14 -5.63 0.04 1.62
N ILE A 15 -5.34 -1.15 2.14
CA ILE A 15 -4.26 -1.36 3.12
C ILE A 15 -2.91 -0.91 2.56
N HIS A 16 -2.58 -1.32 1.33
CA HIS A 16 -1.31 -0.94 0.71
C HIS A 16 -1.22 0.55 0.38
N HIS A 17 -2.33 1.16 -0.04
CA HIS A 17 -2.39 2.60 -0.29
C HIS A 17 -2.22 3.42 0.99
N GLU A 18 -2.89 3.06 2.09
CA GLU A 18 -2.70 3.71 3.39
C GLU A 18 -1.27 3.57 3.91
N THR A 19 -0.66 2.39 3.70
CA THR A 19 0.75 2.15 4.04
C THR A 19 1.67 3.08 3.27
N LEU A 20 1.38 3.30 1.98
CA LEU A 20 2.13 4.22 1.12
C LEU A 20 2.03 5.67 1.59
N GLN A 21 0.84 6.13 1.98
CA GLN A 21 0.63 7.47 2.54
C GLN A 21 1.40 7.68 3.85
N ARG A 22 1.45 6.68 4.73
CA ARG A 22 2.24 6.74 5.97
C ARG A 22 3.74 6.79 5.67
N ALA A 23 4.21 6.00 4.70
CA ALA A 23 5.61 6.01 4.30
C ALA A 23 6.04 7.36 3.72
N LEU A 24 5.16 8.06 2.97
CA LEU A 24 5.38 9.42 2.52
C LEU A 24 5.52 10.41 3.67
N GLY A 25 4.62 10.34 4.66
CA GLY A 25 4.70 11.17 5.86
C GLY A 25 6.04 10.99 6.58
N LEU A 26 6.44 9.74 6.81
CA LEU A 26 7.73 9.42 7.42
C LEU A 26 8.91 9.97 6.60
N LEU A 27 8.84 9.91 5.26
CA LEU A 27 9.91 10.43 4.42
C LEU A 27 10.04 11.96 4.57
N SER A 28 8.91 12.67 4.61
CA SER A 28 8.89 14.11 4.90
C SER A 28 9.46 14.39 6.29
N ASP A 29 9.05 13.65 7.32
CA ASP A 29 9.53 13.85 8.70
C ASP A 29 11.05 13.66 8.81
N VAL A 30 11.60 12.63 8.16
CA VAL A 30 13.06 12.34 8.19
C VAL A 30 13.85 13.42 7.47
N VAL A 31 13.32 13.98 6.37
CA VAL A 31 13.94 15.09 5.63
C VAL A 31 13.85 16.39 6.43
N GLU A 32 12.68 16.71 7.00
CA GLU A 32 12.49 17.91 7.83
C GLU A 32 13.35 17.90 9.09
N ALA A 33 13.57 16.71 9.68
CA ALA A 33 14.42 16.52 10.85
C ALA A 33 15.93 16.43 10.52
N GLU A 34 16.32 16.59 9.24
CA GLU A 34 17.71 16.52 8.76
C GLU A 34 18.45 15.25 9.26
N LEU A 35 17.75 14.11 9.30
CA LEU A 35 18.35 12.85 9.70
C LEU A 35 19.38 12.37 8.66
N ASP A 36 20.23 11.43 9.08
CA ASP A 36 21.27 10.91 8.21
C ASP A 36 20.73 10.18 6.96
N ASP A 37 21.58 10.07 5.94
CA ASP A 37 21.25 9.39 4.68
C ASP A 37 20.80 7.94 4.90
N THR A 38 21.23 7.29 6.00
CA THR A 38 20.84 5.93 6.32
C THR A 38 19.37 5.85 6.72
N ALA A 39 18.90 6.80 7.52
CA ALA A 39 17.50 6.95 7.90
C ALA A 39 16.62 7.26 6.68
N VAL A 40 17.04 8.22 5.84
CA VAL A 40 16.35 8.57 4.59
C VAL A 40 16.24 7.35 3.67
N ALA A 41 17.35 6.64 3.45
CA ALA A 41 17.38 5.46 2.60
C ALA A 41 16.55 4.29 3.16
N SER A 42 16.41 4.18 4.49
CA SER A 42 15.55 3.17 5.12
C SER A 42 14.08 3.44 4.82
N VAL A 43 13.62 4.68 5.03
CA VAL A 43 12.22 5.07 4.80
C VAL A 43 11.88 5.05 3.31
N ALA A 44 12.80 5.48 2.44
CA ALA A 44 12.62 5.39 0.99
C ALA A 44 12.45 3.93 0.51
N ARG A 45 13.24 2.98 1.05
CA ARG A 45 13.08 1.55 0.74
C ARG A 45 11.74 0.98 1.22
N PHE A 46 11.29 1.41 2.39
CA PHE A 46 9.97 1.06 2.91
C PHE A 46 8.86 1.58 1.99
N TYR A 47 8.94 2.85 1.56
CA TYR A 47 8.01 3.45 0.59
C TYR A 47 7.96 2.66 -0.72
N MET A 48 9.12 2.36 -1.32
CA MET A 48 9.18 1.60 -2.58
C MET A 48 8.58 0.20 -2.45
N SER A 49 8.75 -0.46 -1.31
CA SER A 49 8.15 -1.77 -1.04
C SER A 49 6.63 -1.69 -0.90
N ALA A 50 6.12 -0.64 -0.25
CA ALA A 50 4.68 -0.39 -0.16
C ALA A 50 4.07 -0.07 -1.54
N PHE A 51 4.79 0.68 -2.37
CA PHE A 51 4.39 1.01 -3.74
C PHE A 51 4.28 -0.24 -4.63
N ASP A 52 5.29 -1.11 -4.62
CA ASP A 52 5.25 -2.37 -5.39
C ASP A 52 4.05 -3.24 -4.98
N GLN A 53 3.78 -3.36 -3.68
CA GLN A 53 2.63 -4.14 -3.21
C GLN A 53 1.29 -3.49 -3.57
N TRP A 54 1.21 -2.16 -3.57
CA TRP A 54 0.03 -1.45 -4.03
C TRP A 54 -0.21 -1.66 -5.53
N GLU A 55 0.82 -1.54 -6.38
CA GLU A 55 0.72 -1.82 -7.81
C GLU A 55 0.27 -3.26 -8.06
N ARG A 56 0.90 -4.23 -7.39
CA ARG A 56 0.50 -5.64 -7.46
C ARG A 56 -0.93 -5.86 -7.02
N SER A 57 -1.38 -5.18 -5.96
CA SER A 57 -2.76 -5.30 -5.46
C SER A 57 -3.82 -4.89 -6.50
N LYS A 58 -3.53 -3.88 -7.33
CA LYS A 58 -4.41 -3.46 -8.42
C LYS A 58 -4.57 -4.52 -9.50
N GLU A 59 -3.52 -5.30 -9.77
CA GLU A 59 -3.60 -6.41 -10.74
C GLU A 59 -4.61 -7.49 -10.32
N TRP A 60 -4.80 -7.70 -9.01
CA TRP A 60 -5.78 -8.66 -8.51
C TRP A 60 -7.22 -8.19 -8.77
N ARG A 61 -7.49 -6.88 -8.75
CA ARG A 61 -8.80 -6.32 -9.11
C ARG A 61 -9.19 -6.67 -10.56
N GLY A 62 -8.21 -6.78 -11.46
CA GLY A 62 -8.43 -7.19 -12.85
C GLY A 62 -8.58 -8.70 -13.08
N LYS A 63 -8.31 -9.54 -12.07
CA LYS A 63 -8.27 -11.02 -12.18
C LYS A 63 -9.36 -11.71 -11.37
N VAL A 64 -9.98 -11.04 -10.39
CA VAL A 64 -11.09 -11.60 -9.61
C VAL A 64 -12.41 -11.28 -10.31
N PHE A 65 -12.92 -12.24 -11.08
CA PHE A 65 -14.30 -12.20 -11.55
C PHE A 65 -15.24 -12.38 -10.35
N PRO A 66 -16.34 -11.62 -10.22
CA PRO A 66 -17.34 -11.94 -9.23
C PRO A 66 -17.82 -13.37 -9.48
N CYS A 67 -17.77 -14.23 -8.45
CA CYS A 67 -18.51 -15.49 -8.47
C CYS A 67 -19.98 -15.12 -8.68
N ARG A 68 -20.46 -15.27 -9.91
CA ARG A 68 -21.87 -15.14 -10.24
C ARG A 68 -22.55 -16.41 -9.74
N ASP A 69 -23.52 -16.25 -8.86
CA ASP A 69 -24.59 -17.24 -8.70
C ASP A 69 -25.45 -17.30 -9.97
#